data_AF-A0A7X3UQD8-F1
#
_entry.id   AF-A0A7X3UQD8-F1
#
_cell.length_a   1.000
_cell.length_b   1.000
_cell.length_c   1.000
_cell.angle_alpha   90.00
_cell.angle_beta   90.00
_cell.angle_gamma   90.00
#
_symmetry.space_group_name_H-M   'P 1'
#
loop_
_entity.id
_entity.type
_entity.pdbx_description
1 polymer ?
#
loop_
_entity_poly.entity_id
_entity_poly.type
_entity_poly.pdbx_seq_one_letter_code
_entity_poly.pdbx_strand_id
1 'polypeptide(L)'
;MTKIKYTTKELKRPDRFREFLAESLEGLSHYFNRILIGIGVIVVILLGVCFASSQQEEKDLLANEQFKKALKSYDGGEMENSLSQLQTLREEHPKADVSVLALYQMGMINYQLENYEEAIKHLELFLDEDPEDGIFRDGANLVIGLSNFKLEKWNKSIEYFSEVDGSESPYYVQARRHLSLVYENTGEPEKAEKIRRETPN
;
A
#
# COMPACT_ATOMS: atom_id res chain seq x y z
N MET A 1 6.09 49.36 61.79
CA MET A 1 5.33 48.13 61.53
C MET A 1 3.86 48.43 61.72
N THR A 2 3.07 48.40 60.64
CA THR A 2 1.61 48.62 60.72
C THR A 2 0.92 47.30 60.37
N LYS A 3 0.43 46.58 61.39
CA LYS A 3 -0.35 45.35 61.16
C LYS A 3 -1.76 45.76 60.77
N ILE A 4 -2.09 45.54 59.51
CA ILE A 4 -3.44 45.72 58.97
C ILE A 4 -4.36 44.74 59.71
N LYS A 5 -5.33 45.27 60.47
CA LYS A 5 -6.41 44.49 61.09
C LYS A 5 -7.41 44.13 59.99
N TYR A 6 -7.44 42.87 59.60
CA TYR A 6 -8.50 42.35 58.74
C TYR A 6 -9.80 42.27 59.56
N THR A 7 -10.80 43.06 59.15
CA THR A 7 -12.14 43.06 59.74
C THR A 7 -12.90 41.82 59.27
N THR A 8 -13.28 40.95 60.21
CA THR A 8 -14.10 39.73 60.07
C THR A 8 -15.56 40.00 59.67
N LYS A 9 -15.82 41.02 58.83
CA LYS A 9 -17.17 41.41 58.39
C LYS A 9 -17.49 41.00 56.95
N GLU A 10 -16.52 40.48 56.19
CA GLU A 10 -16.71 40.05 54.79
C GLU A 10 -16.97 38.55 54.63
N LEU A 11 -16.78 37.73 55.68
CA LEU A 11 -17.09 36.29 55.68
C LEU A 11 -18.57 35.98 55.98
N LYS A 12 -19.50 36.75 55.41
CA LYS A 12 -20.94 36.48 55.49
C LYS A 12 -21.63 36.79 54.17
N ARG A 13 -21.28 36.03 53.14
CA ARG A 13 -22.10 35.68 51.97
C ARG A 13 -21.42 34.44 51.37
N PRO A 14 -22.16 33.53 50.71
CA PRO A 14 -21.48 32.49 49.95
C PRO A 14 -20.54 33.22 48.97
N ASP A 15 -19.24 32.90 48.96
CA ASP A 15 -18.31 33.52 48.02
C ASP A 15 -18.93 33.46 46.62
N ARG A 16 -19.00 34.58 45.91
CA ARG A 16 -19.61 34.64 44.55
C ARG A 16 -19.03 33.59 43.61
N PHE A 17 -17.75 33.23 43.84
CA PHE A 17 -17.07 32.11 43.20
C PHE A 17 -17.63 30.74 43.60
N ARG A 18 -17.97 30.52 44.87
CA ARG A 18 -18.64 29.31 45.35
C ARG A 18 -20.07 29.18 44.82
N GLU A 19 -20.82 30.27 44.68
CA GLU A 19 -22.15 30.26 44.02
C GLU A 19 -22.02 29.95 42.53
N PHE A 20 -21.08 30.61 41.85
CA PHE A 20 -20.75 30.30 40.46
C PHE A 20 -20.31 28.85 40.28
N LEU A 21 -19.48 28.32 41.18
CA LEU A 21 -19.10 26.91 41.18
C LEU A 21 -20.30 26.00 41.45
N ALA A 22 -21.16 26.34 42.40
CA ALA A 22 -22.36 25.55 42.69
C ALA A 22 -23.32 25.51 41.49
N GLU A 23 -23.62 26.67 40.90
CA GLU A 23 -24.48 26.79 39.72
C GLU A 23 -23.86 26.12 38.47
N SER A 24 -22.55 26.28 38.28
CA SER A 24 -21.81 25.59 37.21
C SER A 24 -21.77 24.08 37.41
N LEU A 25 -21.60 23.59 38.64
CA LEU A 25 -21.59 22.17 38.99
C LEU A 25 -22.98 21.54 38.90
N GLU A 26 -24.03 22.28 39.25
CA GLU A 26 -25.42 21.84 39.16
C GLU A 26 -25.84 21.67 37.69
N GLY A 27 -25.49 22.63 36.82
CA GLY A 27 -25.65 22.51 35.37
C GLY A 27 -24.81 21.39 34.76
N LEU A 28 -23.54 21.25 35.17
CA LEU A 28 -22.67 20.17 34.69
C LEU A 28 -23.23 18.79 35.05
N SER A 29 -23.87 18.61 36.20
CA SER A 29 -24.38 17.30 36.66
C SER A 29 -25.34 16.64 35.65
N HIS A 30 -26.18 17.44 35.00
CA HIS A 30 -27.13 16.98 33.99
C HIS A 30 -26.45 16.61 32.65
N TYR A 31 -25.35 17.28 32.30
CA TYR A 31 -24.56 16.98 31.10
C TYR A 31 -23.50 15.89 31.34
N PHE A 32 -23.02 15.72 32.57
CA PHE A 32 -21.98 14.76 32.94
C PHE A 32 -22.36 13.34 32.54
N ASN A 33 -23.60 12.92 32.80
CA ASN A 33 -24.05 11.58 32.43
C ASN A 33 -24.03 11.36 30.89
N ARG A 34 -24.42 12.37 30.10
CA ARG A 34 -24.37 12.28 28.62
C ARG A 34 -22.94 12.28 28.09
N ILE A 35 -22.06 13.09 28.70
CA ILE A 35 -20.64 13.15 28.36
C ILE A 35 -19.96 11.81 28.71
N LEU A 36 -20.25 11.23 29.87
CA LEU A 36 -19.72 9.93 30.29
C LEU A 36 -20.18 8.80 29.37
N ILE A 37 -21.46 8.80 28.96
CA ILE A 37 -21.96 7.84 27.95
C ILE A 37 -21.21 8.03 26.63
N GLY A 38 -21.03 9.28 26.18
CA GLY A 38 -20.28 9.59 24.96
C GLY A 38 -18.82 9.11 25.01
N ILE A 39 -18.12 9.34 26.12
CA ILE A 39 -16.75 8.85 26.34
C ILE A 39 -16.73 7.32 26.34
N GLY A 40 -17.68 6.68 27.03
CA GLY A 40 -17.78 5.22 27.06
C GLY A 40 -17.96 4.61 25.67
N VAL A 41 -18.80 5.21 24.82
CA VAL A 41 -18.98 4.78 23.43
C VAL A 41 -17.68 4.92 22.63
N ILE A 42 -16.98 6.05 22.77
CA ILE A 42 -15.70 6.27 22.09
C ILE A 42 -14.66 5.24 22.53
N VAL A 43 -14.55 4.94 23.83
CA VAL A 43 -13.61 3.94 24.34
C VAL A 43 -13.93 2.56 23.77
N VAL A 44 -15.21 2.16 23.71
CA VAL A 44 -15.60 0.87 23.12
C VAL A 44 -15.25 0.81 21.63
N ILE A 45 -15.46 1.89 20.88
CA ILE A 45 -15.06 1.96 19.46
C ILE A 45 -13.53 1.81 19.34
N LEU A 46 -12.76 2.54 20.14
CA LEU A 46 -11.30 2.47 20.12
C LEU A 46 -10.77 1.08 20.49
N LEU A 47 -11.38 0.41 21.48
CA LEU A 47 -11.04 -0.96 21.85
C LEU A 47 -11.37 -1.95 20.72
N GLY A 48 -12.51 -1.76 20.05
CA GLY A 48 -12.88 -2.56 18.88
C GLY A 48 -11.90 -2.40 17.72
N VAL A 49 -11.49 -1.16 17.42
CA VAL A 49 -10.46 -0.88 16.41
C VAL A 49 -9.12 -1.50 16.82
N CYS A 50 -8.68 -1.31 18.06
CA CYS A 50 -7.42 -1.87 18.56
C CYS A 50 -7.41 -3.41 18.50
N PHE A 51 -8.52 -4.06 18.84
CA PHE A 51 -8.66 -5.51 18.74
C PHE A 51 -8.62 -5.98 17.28
N ALA A 52 -9.30 -5.27 16.37
CA ALA A 52 -9.26 -5.58 14.94
C ALA A 52 -7.85 -5.39 14.36
N SER A 53 -7.17 -4.30 14.71
CA SER A 53 -5.78 -4.04 14.31
C SER A 53 -4.83 -5.11 14.84
N SER A 54 -4.99 -5.53 16.09
CA SER A 54 -4.17 -6.60 16.69
C SER A 54 -4.36 -7.94 15.99
N GLN A 55 -5.59 -8.30 15.61
CA GLN A 55 -5.84 -9.53 14.84
C GLN A 55 -5.32 -9.44 13.41
N GLN A 56 -5.33 -8.25 12.80
CA GLN A 56 -4.79 -8.05 11.46
C GLN A 56 -3.26 -8.23 11.47
N GLU A 57 -2.57 -7.68 12.47
CA GLU A 57 -1.12 -7.81 12.63
C GLU A 57 -0.65 -9.27 12.70
N GLU A 58 -1.38 -10.13 13.42
CA GLU A 58 -1.08 -11.57 13.48
C GLU A 58 -1.21 -12.25 12.10
N LYS A 59 -2.27 -11.92 11.36
CA LYS A 59 -2.48 -12.45 10.00
C LYS A 59 -1.41 -11.97 9.03
N ASP A 60 -1.05 -10.69 9.11
CA ASP A 60 -0.01 -10.12 8.28
C ASP A 60 1.34 -10.77 8.58
N LEU A 61 1.63 -11.10 9.85
CA LEU A 61 2.84 -11.85 10.22
C LEU A 61 2.88 -13.24 9.58
N LEU A 62 1.77 -13.98 9.64
CA LEU A 62 1.66 -15.31 9.02
C LEU A 62 1.78 -15.24 7.50
N ALA A 63 1.12 -14.27 6.87
CA ALA A 63 1.22 -14.03 5.43
C ALA A 63 2.68 -13.73 5.03
N ASN A 64 3.37 -12.88 5.79
CA ASN A 64 4.79 -12.57 5.56
C ASN A 64 5.69 -13.80 5.71
N GLU A 65 5.41 -14.70 6.65
CA GLU A 65 6.16 -15.95 6.79
C GLU A 65 5.95 -16.87 5.58
N GLN A 66 4.70 -17.02 5.13
CA GLN A 66 4.38 -17.80 3.94
C GLN A 66 5.04 -17.22 2.69
N PHE A 67 5.05 -15.90 2.54
CA PHE A 67 5.73 -15.23 1.43
C PHE A 67 7.23 -15.50 1.44
N LYS A 68 7.89 -15.38 2.60
CA LYS A 68 9.32 -15.69 2.76
C LYS A 68 9.63 -17.15 2.40
N LYS A 69 8.75 -18.08 2.76
CA LYS A 69 8.89 -19.49 2.39
C LYS A 69 8.82 -19.66 0.87
N ALA A 70 7.87 -18.99 0.21
CA ALA A 70 7.73 -19.03 -1.24
C ALA A 70 8.97 -18.46 -1.95
N LEU A 71 9.52 -17.34 -1.47
CA LEU A 71 10.77 -16.78 -1.98
C LEU A 71 11.94 -17.74 -1.80
N LYS A 72 12.03 -18.44 -0.66
CA LYS A 72 13.07 -19.44 -0.44
C LYS A 72 12.95 -20.62 -1.42
N SER A 73 11.73 -21.09 -1.72
CA SER A 73 11.52 -22.12 -2.73
C SER A 73 11.96 -21.63 -4.12
N TYR A 74 11.66 -20.38 -4.47
CA TYR A 74 12.13 -19.75 -5.70
C TYR A 74 13.67 -19.66 -5.77
N ASP A 75 14.32 -19.18 -4.70
CA ASP A 75 15.79 -19.11 -4.61
C ASP A 75 16.46 -20.49 -4.72
N GLY A 76 15.76 -21.54 -4.28
CA GLY A 76 16.16 -22.94 -4.44
C GLY A 76 15.95 -23.51 -5.85
N GLY A 77 15.36 -22.75 -6.77
CA GLY A 77 15.04 -23.16 -8.14
C GLY A 77 13.71 -23.91 -8.28
N GLU A 78 12.92 -24.04 -7.21
CA GLU A 78 11.63 -24.73 -7.22
C GLU A 78 10.50 -23.75 -7.60
N MET A 79 10.52 -23.26 -8.84
CA MET A 79 9.62 -22.21 -9.34
C MET A 79 8.13 -22.59 -9.22
N GLU A 80 7.76 -23.82 -9.58
CA GLU A 80 6.37 -24.30 -9.50
C GLU A 80 5.88 -24.45 -8.05
N ASN A 81 6.78 -24.87 -7.14
CA ASN A 81 6.48 -24.92 -5.71
C ASN A 81 6.26 -23.51 -5.16
N SER A 82 7.12 -22.56 -5.55
CA SER A 82 6.97 -21.16 -5.18
C SER A 82 5.62 -20.59 -5.65
N LEU A 83 5.23 -20.83 -6.90
CA LEU A 83 3.92 -20.42 -7.43
C LEU A 83 2.76 -20.97 -6.60
N SER A 84 2.79 -22.26 -6.26
CA SER A 84 1.77 -22.90 -5.43
C SER A 84 1.66 -22.27 -4.03
N GLN A 85 2.81 -21.97 -3.42
CA GLN A 85 2.86 -21.30 -2.10
C GLN A 85 2.33 -19.86 -2.17
N LEU A 86 2.68 -19.09 -3.21
CA LEU A 86 2.17 -17.73 -3.42
C LEU A 86 0.66 -17.73 -3.67
N GLN A 87 0.15 -18.69 -4.43
CA GLN A 87 -1.29 -18.84 -4.64
C GLN A 87 -2.01 -19.14 -3.32
N THR A 88 -1.51 -20.10 -2.54
CA THR A 88 -2.07 -20.44 -1.23
C THR A 88 -2.08 -19.24 -0.30
N LEU A 89 -1.00 -18.47 -0.27
CA LEU A 89 -0.91 -17.24 0.52
C LEU A 89 -2.02 -16.25 0.19
N ARG A 90 -2.33 -16.06 -1.10
CA ARG A 90 -3.40 -15.14 -1.52
C ARG A 90 -4.79 -15.66 -1.19
N GLU A 91 -4.99 -16.98 -1.21
CA GLU A 91 -6.25 -17.61 -0.83
C GLU A 91 -6.50 -17.52 0.68
N GLU A 92 -5.46 -17.72 1.50
CA GLU A 92 -5.57 -17.67 2.96
C GLU A 92 -5.55 -16.25 3.53
N HIS A 93 -4.77 -15.34 2.93
CA HIS A 93 -4.52 -13.99 3.43
C HIS A 93 -4.81 -12.89 2.39
N PRO A 94 -5.99 -12.86 1.75
CA PRO A 94 -6.26 -11.96 0.61
C PRO A 94 -6.19 -10.46 0.92
N LYS A 95 -6.19 -10.07 2.20
CA LYS A 95 -6.13 -8.67 2.66
C LYS A 95 -4.76 -8.23 3.17
N ALA A 96 -3.80 -9.15 3.27
CA ALA A 96 -2.45 -8.80 3.71
C ALA A 96 -1.72 -8.07 2.57
N ASP A 97 -0.96 -7.03 2.89
CA ASP A 97 -0.23 -6.23 1.89
C ASP A 97 0.71 -7.09 1.03
N VAL A 98 1.33 -8.11 1.64
CA VAL A 98 2.23 -9.04 0.95
C VAL A 98 1.51 -9.89 -0.11
N SER A 99 0.19 -10.02 -0.05
CA SER A 99 -0.62 -10.69 -1.08
C SER A 99 -0.64 -9.93 -2.40
N VAL A 100 -0.46 -8.61 -2.36
CA VAL A 100 -0.26 -7.80 -3.57
C VAL A 100 1.12 -8.09 -4.14
N LEU A 101 2.18 -8.10 -3.32
CA LEU A 101 3.53 -8.48 -3.76
C LEU A 101 3.61 -9.93 -4.28
N ALA A 102 2.77 -10.83 -3.78
CA ALA A 102 2.66 -12.18 -4.30
C ALA A 102 2.21 -12.22 -5.77
N LEU A 103 1.30 -11.33 -6.19
CA LEU A 103 0.92 -11.20 -7.61
C LEU A 103 2.11 -10.82 -8.47
N TYR A 104 2.90 -9.83 -8.03
CA TYR A 104 4.13 -9.43 -8.72
C TYR A 104 5.06 -10.63 -8.89
N GLN A 105 5.37 -11.34 -7.80
CA GLN A 105 6.28 -12.49 -7.85
C GLN A 105 5.74 -13.63 -8.71
N MET A 106 4.44 -13.93 -8.65
CA MET A 106 3.81 -14.93 -9.52
C MET A 106 3.97 -14.55 -11.00
N GLY A 107 3.82 -13.27 -11.32
CA GLY A 107 4.06 -12.72 -12.65
C GLY A 107 5.51 -12.93 -13.13
N MET A 108 6.48 -12.56 -12.28
CA MET A 108 7.91 -12.71 -12.57
C MET A 108 8.31 -14.17 -12.80
N ILE A 109 7.81 -15.08 -11.95
CA ILE A 109 8.09 -16.52 -12.08
C ILE A 109 7.48 -17.08 -13.36
N ASN A 110 6.22 -16.75 -13.66
CA ASN A 110 5.58 -17.19 -14.90
C ASN A 110 6.31 -16.68 -16.15
N TYR A 111 6.83 -15.45 -16.11
CA TYR A 111 7.65 -14.93 -17.21
C TYR A 111 8.93 -15.75 -17.41
N GLN A 112 9.62 -16.13 -16.33
CA GLN A 112 10.81 -16.97 -16.41
C GLN A 112 10.52 -18.40 -16.90
N LEU A 113 9.34 -18.92 -16.57
CA LEU A 113 8.84 -20.20 -17.09
C LEU A 113 8.30 -20.10 -18.52
N GLU A 114 8.41 -18.93 -19.15
CA GLU A 114 7.86 -18.63 -20.48
C GLU A 114 6.33 -18.76 -20.59
N ASN A 115 5.63 -18.77 -19.46
CA ASN A 115 4.17 -18.71 -19.36
C ASN A 115 3.70 -17.26 -19.50
N TYR A 116 3.95 -16.66 -20.67
CA TYR A 116 3.78 -15.22 -20.90
C TYR A 116 2.34 -14.73 -20.64
N GLU A 117 1.32 -15.49 -21.00
CA GLU A 117 -0.08 -15.14 -20.72
C GLU A 117 -0.39 -15.08 -19.23
N GLU A 118 0.10 -16.05 -18.44
CA GLU A 118 -0.14 -16.08 -17.00
C GLU A 118 0.69 -15.00 -16.29
N ALA A 119 1.89 -14.71 -16.81
CA ALA A 119 2.70 -13.59 -16.35
C ALA A 119 1.95 -12.26 -16.50
N ILE A 120 1.39 -12.00 -17.68
CA ILE A 120 0.59 -10.80 -17.96
C ILE A 120 -0.59 -10.73 -16.99
N LYS A 121 -1.37 -11.81 -16.87
CA LYS A 121 -2.56 -11.84 -16.00
C LYS A 121 -2.23 -11.51 -14.54
N HIS A 122 -1.17 -12.08 -13.98
CA HIS A 122 -0.81 -11.79 -12.58
C HIS A 122 -0.29 -10.36 -12.40
N LEU A 123 0.48 -9.83 -13.36
CA LEU A 123 1.02 -8.48 -13.26
C LEU A 123 -0.04 -7.41 -13.54
N GLU A 124 -1.02 -7.66 -14.40
CA GLU A 124 -2.17 -6.76 -14.57
C GLU A 124 -2.99 -6.69 -13.27
N LEU A 125 -3.25 -7.84 -12.63
CA LEU A 125 -3.88 -7.85 -11.31
C LEU A 125 -3.05 -7.10 -10.27
N PHE A 126 -1.72 -7.20 -10.31
CA PHE A 126 -0.85 -6.44 -9.42
C PHE A 126 -0.98 -4.92 -9.65
N LEU A 127 -1.02 -4.47 -10.90
CA LEU A 127 -1.20 -3.06 -11.24
C LEU A 127 -2.59 -2.53 -10.87
N ASP A 128 -3.62 -3.37 -10.96
CA ASP A 128 -5.00 -3.04 -10.54
C ASP A 128 -5.13 -2.80 -9.02
N GLU A 129 -4.25 -3.41 -8.21
CA GLU A 129 -4.15 -3.14 -6.76
C GLU A 129 -3.44 -1.81 -6.45
N ASP A 130 -3.05 -1.04 -7.47
CA ASP A 130 -2.41 0.28 -7.40
C ASP A 130 -1.21 0.35 -6.44
N PRO A 131 -0.11 -0.36 -6.76
CA PRO A 131 1.04 -0.48 -5.86
C PRO A 131 1.68 0.89 -5.61
N GLU A 132 1.90 1.24 -4.34
CA GLU A 132 2.47 2.54 -3.96
C GLU A 132 3.90 2.74 -4.49
N ASP A 133 4.67 1.66 -4.60
CA ASP A 133 6.07 1.70 -5.04
C ASP A 133 6.16 1.72 -6.58
N GLY A 134 6.57 2.87 -7.11
CA GLY A 134 6.77 3.08 -8.54
C GLY A 134 7.77 2.13 -9.19
N ILE A 135 8.77 1.63 -8.45
CA ILE A 135 9.75 0.68 -8.98
C ILE A 135 9.06 -0.65 -9.32
N PHE A 136 8.18 -1.15 -8.46
CA PHE A 136 7.45 -2.38 -8.76
C PHE A 136 6.41 -2.17 -9.86
N ARG A 137 5.77 -1.00 -9.92
CA ARG A 137 4.87 -0.61 -11.02
C ARG A 137 5.59 -0.66 -12.37
N ASP A 138 6.76 -0.03 -12.44
CA ASP A 138 7.60 -0.01 -13.65
C ASP A 138 8.14 -1.39 -14.01
N GLY A 139 8.54 -2.18 -13.01
CA GLY A 139 8.97 -3.56 -13.21
C GLY A 139 7.86 -4.43 -13.79
N ALA A 140 6.63 -4.27 -13.31
CA ALA A 140 5.46 -4.98 -13.82
C ALA A 140 5.16 -4.55 -15.27
N ASN A 141 5.11 -3.24 -15.54
CA ASN A 141 4.93 -2.70 -16.89
C ASN A 141 6.01 -3.21 -17.86
N LEU A 142 7.28 -3.23 -17.45
CA LEU A 142 8.37 -3.78 -18.24
C LEU A 142 8.12 -5.26 -18.57
N VAL A 143 7.80 -6.09 -17.58
CA VAL A 143 7.64 -7.54 -17.77
C VAL A 143 6.38 -7.88 -18.57
N ILE A 144 5.28 -7.13 -18.39
CA ILE A 144 4.09 -7.25 -19.25
C ILE A 144 4.45 -6.86 -20.69
N GLY A 145 5.19 -5.78 -20.89
CA GLY A 145 5.66 -5.34 -22.20
C GLY A 145 6.54 -6.38 -22.89
N LEU A 146 7.46 -7.00 -22.14
CA LEU A 146 8.32 -8.10 -22.60
C LEU A 146 7.51 -9.36 -22.94
N SER A 147 6.53 -9.71 -22.11
CA SER A 147 5.65 -10.86 -22.35
C SER A 147 4.84 -10.66 -23.64
N ASN A 148 4.27 -9.46 -23.83
CA ASN A 148 3.57 -9.13 -25.07
C ASN A 148 4.51 -9.08 -26.29
N PHE A 149 5.75 -8.65 -26.11
CA PHE A 149 6.78 -8.72 -27.16
C PHE A 149 7.04 -10.17 -27.59
N LYS A 150 7.19 -11.09 -26.64
CA LYS A 150 7.40 -12.53 -26.89
C LYS A 150 6.21 -13.19 -27.57
N LEU A 151 5.00 -12.70 -27.29
CA LEU A 151 3.76 -13.13 -27.93
C LEU A 151 3.46 -12.39 -29.24
N GLU A 152 4.36 -11.54 -29.74
CA GLU A 152 4.19 -10.71 -30.94
C GLU A 152 2.96 -9.78 -30.91
N LYS A 153 2.48 -9.46 -29.70
CA LYS A 153 1.37 -8.52 -29.45
C LYS A 153 1.92 -7.08 -29.41
N TRP A 154 2.39 -6.59 -30.56
CA TRP A 154 3.14 -5.34 -30.67
C TRP A 154 2.45 -4.12 -30.06
N ASN A 155 1.15 -3.93 -30.32
CA ASN A 155 0.41 -2.78 -29.80
C ASN A 155 0.37 -2.76 -28.27
N LYS A 156 0.13 -3.92 -27.64
CA LYS A 156 0.14 -4.06 -26.18
C LYS A 156 1.55 -3.90 -25.62
N SER A 157 2.56 -4.41 -26.33
CA SER A 157 3.96 -4.21 -25.95
C SER A 157 4.34 -2.71 -25.94
N ILE A 158 3.91 -1.95 -26.94
CA ILE A 158 4.10 -0.48 -26.99
C ILE A 158 3.44 0.22 -25.82
N GLU A 159 2.17 -0.12 -25.53
CA GLU A 159 1.39 0.44 -24.41
C GLU A 159 2.18 0.30 -23.10
N TYR A 160 2.52 -0.93 -22.71
CA TYR A 160 3.17 -1.18 -21.43
C TYR A 160 4.61 -0.67 -21.34
N PHE A 161 5.40 -0.70 -22.42
CA PHE A 161 6.74 -0.08 -22.40
C PHE A 161 6.69 1.45 -22.31
N SER A 162 5.60 2.07 -22.76
CA SER A 162 5.44 3.54 -22.69
C SER A 162 5.04 4.01 -21.29
N GLU A 163 4.44 3.14 -20.47
CA GLU A 163 4.08 3.41 -19.07
C GLU A 163 5.28 3.38 -18.12
N VAL A 164 6.42 2.81 -18.54
CA VAL A 164 7.67 2.90 -17.78
C VAL A 164 8.27 4.30 -18.00
N ASP A 165 7.89 5.25 -17.15
CA ASP A 165 8.32 6.65 -17.21
C ASP A 165 9.32 7.00 -16.09
N GLY A 166 10.11 8.05 -16.32
CA GLY A 166 11.08 8.58 -15.37
C GLY A 166 12.49 8.03 -15.60
N SER A 167 13.43 8.92 -15.92
CA SER A 167 14.86 8.59 -16.06
C SER A 167 15.47 7.94 -14.81
N GLU A 168 14.82 8.08 -13.66
CA GLU A 168 15.25 7.50 -12.38
C GLU A 168 14.85 6.03 -12.21
N SER A 169 13.91 5.52 -13.02
CA SER A 169 13.49 4.12 -12.97
C SER A 169 14.62 3.22 -13.47
N PRO A 170 15.05 2.19 -12.70
CA PRO A 170 16.04 1.22 -13.16
C PRO A 170 15.64 0.49 -14.44
N TYR A 171 14.34 0.48 -14.77
CA TYR A 171 13.76 -0.22 -15.91
C TYR A 171 13.60 0.66 -17.15
N TYR A 172 13.73 1.99 -17.01
CA TYR A 172 13.45 2.96 -18.08
C TYR A 172 14.27 2.67 -19.35
N VAL A 173 15.59 2.55 -19.22
CA VAL A 173 16.47 2.32 -20.40
C VAL A 173 16.12 1.01 -21.11
N GLN A 174 15.82 -0.04 -20.34
CA GLN A 174 15.44 -1.33 -20.90
C GLN A 174 14.09 -1.25 -21.64
N ALA A 175 13.08 -0.62 -21.03
CA ALA A 175 11.77 -0.43 -21.64
C ALA A 175 11.87 0.36 -22.96
N ARG A 176 12.61 1.48 -22.96
CA ARG A 176 12.84 2.31 -24.16
C ARG A 176 13.57 1.56 -25.27
N ARG A 177 14.57 0.75 -24.92
CA ARG A 177 15.26 -0.12 -25.89
C ARG A 177 14.30 -1.10 -26.53
N HIS A 178 13.48 -1.80 -25.75
CA HIS A 178 12.51 -2.74 -26.31
C HIS A 178 11.40 -2.03 -27.09
N LEU A 179 10.95 -0.87 -26.65
CA LEU A 179 10.00 -0.04 -27.40
C LEU A 179 10.54 0.34 -28.79
N SER A 180 11.83 0.72 -28.88
CA SER A 180 12.49 0.95 -30.17
C SER A 180 12.45 -0.30 -31.05
N LEU A 181 12.70 -1.49 -30.49
CA LEU A 181 12.65 -2.74 -31.26
C LEU A 181 11.22 -3.04 -31.75
N VAL A 182 10.18 -2.77 -30.94
CA VAL A 182 8.80 -2.96 -31.38
C VAL A 182 8.46 -2.02 -32.55
N TYR A 183 8.91 -0.76 -32.51
CA TYR A 183 8.68 0.17 -33.61
C TYR A 183 9.39 -0.24 -34.92
N GLU A 184 10.56 -0.88 -34.83
CA GLU A 184 11.20 -1.46 -36.02
C GLU A 184 10.39 -2.63 -36.59
N ASN A 185 9.89 -3.52 -35.73
CA ASN A 185 9.09 -4.68 -36.15
C ASN A 185 7.71 -4.28 -36.70
N THR A 186 7.18 -3.13 -36.31
CA THR A 186 5.88 -2.59 -36.79
C THR A 186 6.01 -1.69 -38.02
N GLY A 187 7.24 -1.46 -38.53
CA GLY A 187 7.47 -0.66 -39.72
C GLY A 187 7.46 0.85 -39.48
N GLU A 188 7.72 1.29 -38.25
CA GLU A 188 7.76 2.69 -37.83
C GLU A 188 9.19 3.13 -37.41
N PRO A 189 10.20 3.03 -38.29
CA PRO A 189 11.61 3.24 -37.93
C PRO A 189 11.92 4.68 -37.48
N GLU A 190 11.13 5.68 -37.88
CA GLU A 190 11.33 7.06 -37.40
C GLU A 190 11.07 7.19 -35.90
N LYS A 191 10.08 6.46 -35.37
CA LYS A 191 9.79 6.42 -33.93
C LYS A 191 10.90 5.71 -33.16
N ALA A 192 11.40 4.58 -33.69
CA ALA A 192 12.52 3.87 -33.11
C ALA A 192 13.77 4.76 -33.01
N GLU A 193 14.11 5.47 -34.09
CA GLU A 193 15.26 6.36 -34.13
C GLU A 193 15.12 7.55 -33.16
N LYS A 194 13.91 8.11 -33.03
CA LYS A 194 13.63 9.14 -32.04
C LYS A 194 13.91 8.63 -30.62
N ILE A 195 13.42 7.45 -30.27
CA ILE A 195 13.62 6.85 -28.94
C ILE A 195 15.11 6.64 -28.63
N ARG A 196 15.88 6.11 -29.59
CA ARG A 196 17.33 5.91 -29.42
C ARG A 196 18.10 7.20 -29.14
N ARG A 197 17.70 8.31 -29.77
CA ARG A 197 18.33 9.62 -29.54
C ARG A 197 18.01 10.18 -28.16
N GLU A 198 16.80 9.92 -27.67
CA GLU A 198 16.32 10.37 -26.36
C GLU A 198 16.84 9.49 -25.21
N THR A 199 17.30 8.27 -25.50
CA THR A 199 17.80 7.33 -24.49
C THR A 199 19.19 6.79 -24.88
N PRO A 200 20.24 7.64 -24.82
CA PRO A 200 21.61 7.20 -25.06
C PRO A 200 22.10 6.28 -23.93
N ASN A 201 22.93 5.30 -24.31
CA ASN A 201 23.44 4.21 -23.44
C ASN A 201 24.02 4.68 -22.09
#